data_AF-A0A552QU29-F1
#
_entry.id   AF-A0A552QU29-F1
#
_cell.length_a   1.000
_cell.length_b   1.000
_cell.length_c   1.000
_cell.angle_alpha   90.00
_cell.angle_beta   90.00
_cell.angle_gamma   90.00
#
_symmetry.space_group_name_H-M   'P 1'
#
loop_
_entity.id
_entity.type
_entity.pdbx_description
1 polymer ?
#
loop_
_entity_poly.entity_id
_entity_poly.type
_entity_poly.pdbx_seq_one_letter_code
_entity_poly.pdbx_strand_id
1 'polypeptide(L)'
;MRITEHIAALAAEGHLLADAADEAGSAAPVPTCPDWRVRDLLGHTAMAHAWAAAFVREGHTSYVPDGGEPELDGPELSAHFREGHRLLVEALENAPQDLACWSFLPAPSPLAFWARRQAHETTIHRVDAESARGGGLSPVAPAFALDGIDELLRGMHARPKSRVRTGSPRTLRVRATDTDTGADTVWTVRLSDEPPVAVREETPAGTDAVDCELSAPAGTLYLALWNRLPLSDLTVTGDEELARLWRDRSSITWS
;
A
#
# COMPACT_ATOMS: atom_id res chain seq x y z
N MET A 1 7.32 3.97 -11.53
CA MET A 1 6.48 3.45 -12.63
C MET A 1 5.77 4.59 -13.36
N ARG A 2 5.23 4.36 -14.56
CA ARG A 2 4.41 5.34 -15.31
C ARG A 2 2.96 5.31 -14.83
N ILE A 3 2.25 6.43 -14.95
CA ILE A 3 0.81 6.56 -14.58
C ILE A 3 -0.03 5.44 -15.22
N THR A 4 0.17 5.14 -16.51
CA THR A 4 -0.57 4.09 -17.21
C THR A 4 -0.30 2.69 -16.66
N GLU A 5 0.89 2.44 -16.10
CA GLU A 5 1.22 1.16 -15.45
C GLU A 5 0.53 1.04 -14.10
N HIS A 6 0.42 2.14 -13.34
CA HIS A 6 -0.37 2.17 -12.10
C HIS A 6 -1.86 1.96 -12.37
N ILE A 7 -2.42 2.60 -13.40
CA ILE A 7 -3.83 2.40 -13.79
C ILE A 7 -4.08 0.95 -14.23
N ALA A 8 -3.18 0.37 -15.04
CA ALA A 8 -3.30 -1.03 -15.44
C ALA A 8 -3.21 -2.00 -14.25
N ALA A 9 -2.32 -1.73 -13.30
CA ALA A 9 -2.25 -2.49 -12.05
C ALA A 9 -3.56 -2.34 -11.25
N LEU A 10 -4.05 -1.13 -11.01
CA LEU A 10 -5.35 -0.90 -10.35
C LEU A 10 -6.48 -1.71 -11.01
N ALA A 11 -6.57 -1.70 -12.33
CA ALA A 11 -7.60 -2.44 -13.07
C ALA A 11 -7.49 -3.96 -12.83
N ALA A 12 -6.29 -4.54 -12.90
CA ALA A 12 -6.10 -5.97 -12.69
C ALA A 12 -6.33 -6.38 -11.22
N GLU A 13 -5.78 -5.61 -10.28
CA GLU A 13 -5.80 -5.89 -8.86
C GLU A 13 -7.22 -5.79 -8.28
N GLY A 14 -8.05 -4.87 -8.78
CA GLY A 14 -9.45 -4.75 -8.34
C GLY A 14 -10.32 -5.92 -8.76
N HIS A 15 -10.09 -6.50 -9.95
CA HIS A 15 -10.77 -7.73 -10.36
C HIS A 15 -10.36 -8.92 -9.46
N LEU A 16 -9.05 -9.09 -9.22
CA LEU A 16 -8.55 -10.14 -8.34
C LEU A 16 -9.07 -10.00 -6.90
N LEU A 17 -9.17 -8.76 -6.39
CA LEU A 17 -9.76 -8.47 -5.08
C LEU A 17 -11.20 -8.93 -5.02
N ALA A 18 -12.04 -8.50 -5.97
CA ALA A 18 -13.45 -8.84 -5.99
C ALA A 18 -13.69 -10.35 -6.11
N ASP A 19 -12.93 -11.03 -6.99
CA ASP A 19 -13.04 -12.47 -7.16
C ASP A 19 -12.62 -13.22 -5.89
N ALA A 20 -11.53 -12.81 -5.24
CA ALA A 20 -11.10 -13.40 -3.98
C ALA A 20 -12.09 -13.17 -2.84
N ALA A 21 -12.71 -11.99 -2.79
CA ALA A 21 -13.74 -11.66 -1.81
C ALA A 21 -15.02 -12.48 -2.01
N ASP A 22 -15.47 -12.65 -3.25
CA ASP A 22 -16.64 -13.48 -3.57
C ASP A 22 -16.39 -14.95 -3.21
N GLU A 23 -15.19 -15.48 -3.49
CA GLU A 23 -14.78 -16.85 -3.12
C GLU A 23 -14.68 -17.06 -1.61
N ALA A 24 -14.17 -16.08 -0.86
CA ALA A 24 -14.09 -16.13 0.60
C ALA A 24 -15.49 -16.09 1.26
N GLY A 25 -16.40 -15.31 0.67
CA GLY A 25 -17.72 -15.03 1.20
C GLY A 25 -17.73 -13.85 2.19
N SER A 26 -18.77 -13.03 2.12
CA SER A 26 -18.87 -11.73 2.85
C SER A 26 -18.59 -11.81 4.36
N ALA A 27 -19.00 -12.90 5.02
CA ALA A 27 -18.85 -13.07 6.46
C ALA A 27 -17.48 -13.65 6.88
N ALA A 28 -16.61 -14.05 5.95
CA ALA A 28 -15.32 -14.62 6.28
C ALA A 28 -14.44 -13.60 7.02
N PRO A 29 -13.72 -14.00 8.09
CA PRO A 29 -12.77 -13.12 8.76
C PRO A 29 -11.58 -12.82 7.86
N VAL A 30 -10.97 -11.64 8.02
CA VAL A 30 -9.77 -11.21 7.27
C VAL A 30 -8.54 -11.30 8.20
N PRO A 31 -7.69 -12.35 8.10
CA PRO A 31 -6.59 -12.54 9.04
C PRO A 31 -5.59 -11.37 9.15
N THR A 32 -5.40 -10.63 8.06
CA THR A 32 -4.46 -9.49 7.99
C THR A 32 -5.06 -8.17 8.49
N CYS A 33 -6.38 -8.10 8.66
CA CYS A 33 -7.13 -6.97 9.19
C CYS A 33 -7.97 -7.45 10.37
N PRO A 34 -7.41 -7.49 11.60
CA PRO A 34 -8.14 -7.92 12.78
C PRO A 34 -9.49 -7.21 12.92
N ASP A 35 -10.50 -7.94 13.38
CA ASP A 35 -11.89 -7.52 13.53
C ASP A 35 -12.69 -7.31 12.22
N TRP A 36 -12.03 -7.32 11.06
CA TRP A 36 -12.71 -7.19 9.77
C TRP A 36 -13.22 -8.53 9.25
N ARG A 37 -14.36 -8.45 8.57
CA ARG A 37 -14.87 -9.44 7.64
C ARG A 37 -14.71 -8.94 6.21
N VAL A 38 -14.87 -9.84 5.24
CA VAL A 38 -14.77 -9.50 3.81
C VAL A 38 -15.73 -8.38 3.39
N ARG A 39 -16.93 -8.30 3.98
CA ARG A 39 -17.84 -7.17 3.74
C ARG A 39 -17.30 -5.82 4.23
N ASP A 40 -16.58 -5.81 5.35
CA ASP A 40 -15.97 -4.58 5.88
C ASP A 40 -14.82 -4.15 4.95
N LEU A 41 -14.03 -5.13 4.47
CA LEU A 41 -12.99 -4.91 3.46
C LEU A 41 -13.53 -4.34 2.13
N LEU A 42 -14.60 -4.94 1.59
CA LEU A 42 -15.24 -4.45 0.36
C LEU A 42 -15.90 -3.10 0.55
N GLY A 43 -16.58 -2.87 1.68
CA GLY A 43 -17.21 -1.59 2.02
C GLY A 43 -16.18 -0.46 2.08
N HIS A 44 -15.09 -0.67 2.83
CA HIS A 44 -13.97 0.27 2.92
C HIS A 44 -13.37 0.58 1.54
N THR A 45 -13.08 -0.45 0.75
CA THR A 45 -12.41 -0.25 -0.53
C THR A 45 -13.34 0.41 -1.55
N ALA A 46 -14.65 0.10 -1.54
CA ALA A 46 -15.63 0.77 -2.37
C ALA A 46 -15.75 2.26 -2.03
N MET A 47 -15.78 2.60 -0.73
CA MET A 47 -15.74 3.99 -0.25
C MET A 47 -14.46 4.71 -0.74
N ALA A 48 -13.29 4.08 -0.57
CA ALA A 48 -12.02 4.65 -1.01
C ALA A 48 -11.98 4.89 -2.53
N HIS A 49 -12.50 3.96 -3.33
CA HIS A 49 -12.60 4.11 -4.78
C HIS A 49 -13.52 5.26 -5.19
N ALA A 50 -14.71 5.35 -4.58
CA ALA A 50 -15.65 6.44 -4.83
C ALA A 50 -15.05 7.80 -4.46
N TRP A 51 -14.36 7.88 -3.32
CA TRP A 51 -13.70 9.08 -2.84
C TRP A 51 -12.58 9.56 -3.77
N ALA A 52 -11.69 8.66 -4.18
CA ALA A 52 -10.65 8.96 -5.15
C ALA A 52 -11.22 9.38 -6.52
N ALA A 53 -12.27 8.69 -6.98
CA ALA A 53 -12.94 9.01 -8.24
C ALA A 53 -13.57 10.42 -8.19
N ALA A 54 -14.15 10.83 -7.06
CA ALA A 54 -14.68 12.18 -6.88
C ALA A 54 -13.60 13.24 -7.01
N PHE A 55 -12.43 13.07 -6.38
CA PHE A 55 -11.31 14.02 -6.54
C PHE A 55 -10.85 14.17 -7.99
N VAL A 56 -10.75 13.05 -8.71
CA VAL A 56 -10.25 13.04 -10.09
C VAL A 56 -11.30 13.63 -11.05
N ARG A 57 -12.58 13.30 -10.89
CA ARG A 57 -13.66 13.76 -11.77
C ARG A 57 -14.08 15.19 -11.52
N GLU A 58 -14.15 15.59 -10.25
CA GLU A 58 -14.70 16.89 -9.83
C GLU A 58 -13.62 17.95 -9.61
N GLY A 59 -12.35 17.55 -9.55
CA GLY A 59 -11.24 18.49 -9.42
C GLY A 59 -11.21 19.22 -8.08
N HIS A 60 -11.67 18.60 -6.99
CA HIS A 60 -11.63 19.22 -5.67
C HIS A 60 -10.18 19.53 -5.26
N THR A 61 -9.85 20.80 -5.06
CA THR A 61 -8.48 21.27 -4.77
C THR A 61 -8.16 21.31 -3.27
N SER A 62 -9.12 20.94 -2.42
CA SER A 62 -8.96 20.84 -0.97
C SER A 62 -9.60 19.55 -0.47
N TYR A 63 -9.22 19.11 0.73
CA TYR A 63 -9.77 17.92 1.34
C TYR A 63 -11.31 17.99 1.45
N VAL A 64 -11.97 16.93 1.02
CA VAL A 64 -13.39 16.67 1.19
C VAL A 64 -13.48 15.32 1.91
N PRO A 65 -14.24 15.20 3.02
CA PRO A 65 -14.45 13.92 3.69
C PRO A 65 -15.07 12.88 2.75
N ASP A 66 -14.80 11.60 2.98
CA ASP A 66 -15.51 10.52 2.30
C ASP A 66 -17.00 10.49 2.67
N GLY A 67 -17.78 9.76 1.86
CA GLY A 67 -19.22 9.59 2.06
C GLY A 67 -19.60 8.51 3.08
N GLY A 68 -18.62 7.89 3.73
CA GLY A 68 -18.80 6.68 4.54
C GLY A 68 -18.89 5.39 3.70
N GLU A 69 -18.82 4.27 4.39
CA GLU A 69 -19.00 2.94 3.80
C GLU A 69 -20.46 2.71 3.37
N PRO A 70 -20.69 2.02 2.24
CA PRO A 70 -22.03 1.72 1.79
C PRO A 70 -22.75 0.77 2.76
N GLU A 71 -24.03 1.03 3.06
CA GLU A 71 -24.89 0.12 3.83
C GLU A 71 -25.39 -1.05 2.94
N LEU A 72 -24.47 -1.83 2.38
CA LEU A 72 -24.71 -2.98 1.49
C LEU A 72 -24.00 -4.24 2.02
N ASP A 73 -24.48 -5.42 1.65
CA ASP A 73 -23.81 -6.69 1.96
C ASP A 73 -23.96 -7.70 0.80
N GLY A 74 -23.14 -8.75 0.81
CA GLY A 74 -23.23 -9.87 -0.12
C GLY A 74 -23.12 -9.45 -1.59
N PRO A 75 -23.95 -10.02 -2.48
CA PRO A 75 -23.88 -9.74 -3.92
C PRO A 75 -24.09 -8.26 -4.29
N GLU A 76 -24.89 -7.53 -3.53
CA GLU A 76 -25.14 -6.10 -3.79
C GLU A 76 -23.88 -5.27 -3.51
N LEU A 77 -23.18 -5.57 -2.41
CA LEU A 77 -21.90 -4.93 -2.10
C LEU A 77 -20.82 -5.29 -3.13
N SER A 78 -20.74 -6.56 -3.55
CA SER A 78 -19.79 -6.98 -4.59
C SER A 78 -20.05 -6.25 -5.91
N ALA A 79 -21.31 -6.13 -6.34
CA ALA A 79 -21.68 -5.36 -7.53
C ALA A 79 -21.34 -3.88 -7.39
N HIS A 80 -21.61 -3.28 -6.22
CA HIS A 80 -21.28 -1.89 -5.92
C HIS A 80 -19.77 -1.62 -5.97
N PHE A 81 -18.97 -2.50 -5.36
CA PHE A 81 -17.50 -2.44 -5.43
C PHE A 81 -17.01 -2.50 -6.88
N ARG A 82 -17.47 -3.48 -7.67
CA ARG A 82 -17.03 -3.66 -9.06
C ARG A 82 -17.36 -2.44 -9.93
N GLU A 83 -18.53 -1.82 -9.72
CA GLU A 83 -18.90 -0.60 -10.44
C GLU A 83 -18.05 0.60 -9.98
N GLY A 84 -17.83 0.78 -8.68
CA GLY A 84 -16.98 1.85 -8.15
C GLY A 84 -15.53 1.74 -8.66
N HIS A 85 -14.98 0.52 -8.68
CA HIS A 85 -13.67 0.21 -9.25
C HIS A 85 -13.59 0.57 -10.73
N ARG A 86 -14.58 0.16 -11.53
CA ARG A 86 -14.68 0.50 -12.96
C ARG A 86 -14.70 2.01 -13.18
N LEU A 87 -15.51 2.73 -12.41
CA LEU A 87 -15.64 4.19 -12.48
C LEU A 87 -14.34 4.91 -12.08
N LEU A 88 -13.61 4.41 -11.08
CA LEU A 88 -12.31 4.96 -10.71
C LEU A 88 -11.28 4.78 -11.83
N VAL A 89 -11.19 3.57 -12.41
CA VAL A 89 -10.28 3.31 -13.53
C VAL A 89 -10.62 4.24 -14.70
N GLU A 90 -11.90 4.33 -15.08
CA GLU A 90 -12.36 5.23 -16.14
C GLU A 90 -12.02 6.71 -15.84
N ALA A 91 -12.20 7.16 -14.59
CA ALA A 91 -11.87 8.52 -14.18
C ALA A 91 -10.37 8.82 -14.35
N LEU A 92 -9.50 7.89 -13.97
CA LEU A 92 -8.05 8.04 -14.09
C LEU A 92 -7.58 8.00 -15.54
N GLU A 93 -8.17 7.14 -16.38
CA GLU A 93 -7.85 7.04 -17.80
C GLU A 93 -8.26 8.29 -18.60
N ASN A 94 -9.40 8.88 -18.24
CA ASN A 94 -9.96 10.05 -18.93
C ASN A 94 -9.61 11.39 -18.25
N ALA A 95 -8.81 11.37 -17.19
CA ALA A 95 -8.38 12.58 -16.50
C ALA A 95 -7.60 13.51 -17.45
N PRO A 96 -7.89 14.82 -17.44
CA PRO A 96 -7.15 15.77 -18.26
C PRO A 96 -5.69 15.89 -17.78
N GLN A 97 -4.77 16.17 -18.70
CA GLN A 97 -3.33 16.27 -18.36
C GLN A 97 -3.02 17.39 -17.37
N ASP A 98 -3.84 18.45 -17.36
CA ASP A 98 -3.76 19.60 -16.46
C ASP A 98 -4.67 19.46 -15.23
N LEU A 99 -5.11 18.24 -14.90
CA LEU A 99 -5.92 17.97 -13.70
C LEU A 99 -5.28 18.60 -12.45
N ALA A 100 -6.04 19.50 -11.83
CA ALA A 100 -5.74 20.05 -10.52
C ALA A 100 -6.75 19.50 -9.51
N CYS A 101 -6.29 18.65 -8.60
CA CYS A 101 -7.06 18.21 -7.46
C CYS A 101 -6.14 17.98 -6.24
N TRP A 102 -6.76 17.81 -5.09
CA TRP A 102 -6.07 17.60 -3.83
C TRP A 102 -5.38 16.23 -3.79
N SER A 103 -4.21 16.21 -3.16
CA SER A 103 -3.47 15.00 -2.80
C SER A 103 -2.83 15.19 -1.42
N PHE A 104 -2.56 14.10 -0.72
CA PHE A 104 -1.97 14.15 0.62
C PHE A 104 -0.52 13.66 0.70
N LEU A 105 0.06 13.20 -0.41
CA LEU A 105 1.49 12.91 -0.54
C LEU A 105 2.07 13.70 -1.73
N PRO A 106 3.36 14.04 -1.67
CA PRO A 106 4.07 14.60 -2.82
C PRO A 106 4.03 13.65 -4.02
N ALA A 107 3.73 14.18 -5.20
CA ALA A 107 3.79 13.48 -6.47
C ALA A 107 4.03 14.48 -7.63
N PRO A 108 4.48 14.03 -8.81
CA PRO A 108 4.67 14.90 -9.98
C PRO A 108 3.39 15.60 -10.44
N SER A 109 2.22 14.99 -10.21
CA SER A 109 0.90 15.57 -10.47
C SER A 109 -0.16 14.90 -9.60
N PRO A 110 -1.35 15.52 -9.42
CA PRO A 110 -2.47 14.88 -8.72
C PRO A 110 -2.91 13.56 -9.38
N LEU A 111 -2.88 13.49 -10.72
CA LEU A 111 -3.17 12.26 -11.45
C LEU A 111 -2.17 11.14 -11.13
N ALA A 112 -0.87 11.46 -11.09
CA ALA A 112 0.16 10.49 -10.72
C ALA A 112 -0.02 10.00 -9.27
N PHE A 113 -0.43 10.90 -8.37
CA PHE A 113 -0.72 10.54 -6.99
C PHE A 113 -1.90 9.56 -6.89
N TRP A 114 -3.07 9.91 -7.43
CA TRP A 114 -4.27 9.09 -7.28
C TRP A 114 -4.13 7.74 -7.97
N ALA A 115 -3.51 7.68 -9.15
CA ALA A 115 -3.22 6.41 -9.81
C ALA A 115 -2.31 5.51 -8.95
N ARG A 116 -1.21 6.03 -8.42
CA ARG A 116 -0.26 5.28 -7.58
C ARG A 116 -0.90 4.81 -6.27
N ARG A 117 -1.55 5.73 -5.55
CA ARG A 117 -2.18 5.44 -4.25
C ARG A 117 -3.23 4.36 -4.38
N GLN A 118 -4.14 4.50 -5.34
CA GLN A 118 -5.23 3.55 -5.53
C GLN A 118 -4.75 2.19 -6.03
N ALA A 119 -3.70 2.14 -6.86
CA ALA A 119 -3.10 0.88 -7.25
C ALA A 119 -2.53 0.10 -6.05
N HIS A 120 -1.75 0.76 -5.19
CA HIS A 120 -1.18 0.11 -4.00
C HIS A 120 -2.23 -0.25 -2.95
N GLU A 121 -3.24 0.59 -2.75
CA GLU A 121 -4.34 0.32 -1.83
C GLU A 121 -5.13 -0.92 -2.26
N THR A 122 -5.50 -0.97 -3.53
CA THR A 122 -6.24 -2.09 -4.10
C THR A 122 -5.40 -3.37 -4.09
N THR A 123 -4.08 -3.29 -4.32
CA THR A 123 -3.19 -4.46 -4.24
C THR A 123 -3.10 -5.01 -2.82
N ILE A 124 -2.97 -4.15 -1.81
CA ILE A 124 -2.92 -4.58 -0.41
C ILE A 124 -4.26 -5.19 0.02
N HIS A 125 -5.38 -4.58 -0.39
CA HIS A 125 -6.70 -5.11 -0.08
C HIS A 125 -7.07 -6.36 -0.89
N ARG A 126 -6.50 -6.56 -2.08
CA ARG A 126 -6.51 -7.88 -2.75
C ARG A 126 -5.86 -8.93 -1.88
N VAL A 127 -4.67 -8.65 -1.33
CA VAL A 127 -3.97 -9.60 -0.45
C VAL A 127 -4.77 -9.87 0.82
N ASP A 128 -5.45 -8.85 1.36
CA ASP A 128 -6.37 -9.03 2.48
C ASP A 128 -7.53 -9.99 2.10
N ALA A 129 -8.15 -9.82 0.92
CA ALA A 129 -9.21 -10.70 0.42
C ALA A 129 -8.72 -12.13 0.16
N GLU A 130 -7.55 -12.30 -0.47
CA GLU A 130 -6.93 -13.61 -0.69
C GLU A 130 -6.59 -14.31 0.63
N SER A 131 -6.18 -13.57 1.66
CA SER A 131 -5.93 -14.13 2.99
C SER A 131 -7.22 -14.67 3.64
N ALA A 132 -8.36 -14.00 3.43
CA ALA A 132 -9.67 -14.43 3.91
C ALA A 132 -10.19 -15.65 3.13
N ARG A 133 -9.96 -15.68 1.81
CA ARG A 133 -10.26 -16.83 0.94
C ARG A 133 -9.48 -18.07 1.33
N GLY A 134 -8.25 -17.88 1.81
CA GLY A 134 -7.31 -18.96 2.10
C GLY A 134 -6.59 -19.48 0.86
N GLY A 135 -5.51 -20.22 1.08
CA GLY A 135 -4.61 -20.69 0.02
C GLY A 135 -3.44 -19.74 -0.25
N GLY A 136 -2.88 -19.79 -1.46
CA GLY A 136 -1.75 -18.96 -1.85
C GLY A 136 -2.15 -17.53 -2.23
N LEU A 137 -1.24 -16.59 -1.96
CA LEU A 137 -1.35 -15.21 -2.43
C LEU A 137 -0.87 -15.08 -3.87
N SER A 138 -1.54 -14.28 -4.68
CA SER A 138 -1.02 -13.94 -6.01
C SER A 138 0.23 -13.06 -5.88
N PRO A 139 1.28 -13.29 -6.69
CA PRO A 139 2.55 -12.60 -6.56
C PRO A 139 2.40 -11.12 -6.91
N VAL A 140 3.16 -10.27 -6.21
CA VAL A 140 3.32 -8.85 -6.56
C VAL A 140 4.59 -8.68 -7.40
N ALA A 141 4.45 -8.11 -8.59
CA ALA A 141 5.57 -7.90 -9.49
C ALA A 141 6.68 -7.03 -8.83
N PRO A 142 7.97 -7.38 -8.98
CA PRO A 142 9.06 -6.67 -8.31
C PRO A 142 9.06 -5.15 -8.53
N ALA A 143 8.92 -4.69 -9.78
CA ALA A 143 8.89 -3.25 -10.07
C ALA A 143 7.74 -2.51 -9.35
N PHE A 144 6.57 -3.13 -9.22
CA PHE A 144 5.43 -2.60 -8.48
C PHE A 144 5.68 -2.61 -6.98
N ALA A 145 6.23 -3.70 -6.45
CA ALA A 145 6.60 -3.80 -5.04
C ALA A 145 7.64 -2.74 -4.64
N LEU A 146 8.67 -2.51 -5.46
CA LEU A 146 9.68 -1.46 -5.22
C LEU A 146 9.05 -0.06 -5.21
N ASP A 147 8.11 0.22 -6.14
CA ASP A 147 7.35 1.48 -6.17
C ASP A 147 6.48 1.65 -4.91
N GLY A 148 5.87 0.57 -4.42
CA GLY A 148 5.02 0.59 -3.23
C GLY A 148 5.79 0.68 -1.91
N ILE A 149 6.96 0.04 -1.81
CA ILE A 149 7.89 0.22 -0.67
C ILE A 149 8.30 1.69 -0.59
N ASP A 150 8.62 2.27 -1.74
CA ASP A 150 9.04 3.65 -1.83
C ASP A 150 7.95 4.64 -1.37
N GLU A 151 6.69 4.39 -1.75
CA GLU A 151 5.53 5.17 -1.32
C GLU A 151 5.29 5.05 0.18
N LEU A 152 5.38 3.82 0.71
CA LEU A 152 5.16 3.52 2.13
C LEU A 152 6.22 4.24 2.99
N LEU A 153 7.49 4.07 2.66
CA LEU A 153 8.61 4.61 3.45
C LEU A 153 8.73 6.13 3.34
N ARG A 154 8.68 6.68 2.11
CA ARG A 154 8.95 8.11 1.86
C ARG A 154 7.70 8.97 1.82
N GLY A 155 6.52 8.36 1.67
CA GLY A 155 5.22 9.04 1.67
C GLY A 155 4.48 8.81 2.98
N MET A 156 4.00 7.59 3.21
CA MET A 156 3.09 7.31 4.34
C MET A 156 3.75 7.48 5.70
N HIS A 157 4.94 6.90 5.89
CA HIS A 157 5.67 6.98 7.17
C HIS A 157 6.42 8.29 7.38
N ALA A 158 6.63 9.10 6.34
CA ALA A 158 7.21 10.44 6.47
C ALA A 158 6.25 11.46 7.10
N ARG A 159 4.96 11.10 7.27
CA ARG A 159 3.94 12.01 7.83
C ARG A 159 4.03 12.09 9.35
N PRO A 160 3.64 13.23 9.96
CA PRO A 160 3.57 13.39 11.42
C PRO A 160 2.77 12.30 12.15
N LYS A 161 1.77 11.71 11.50
CA LYS A 161 0.93 10.66 12.10
C LYS A 161 1.61 9.28 12.21
N SER A 162 2.80 9.10 11.64
CA SER A 162 3.52 7.83 11.73
C SER A 162 3.87 7.51 13.19
N ARG A 163 3.58 6.26 13.59
CA ARG A 163 3.87 5.73 14.93
C ARG A 163 5.20 4.97 14.99
N VAL A 164 5.85 4.76 13.84
CA VAL A 164 7.17 4.12 13.76
C VAL A 164 8.21 5.12 14.24
N ARG A 165 8.52 5.09 15.54
CA ARG A 165 9.39 6.06 16.22
C ARG A 165 10.23 5.36 17.29
N THR A 166 11.40 5.89 17.58
CA THR A 166 12.34 5.36 18.58
C THR A 166 12.73 6.44 19.59
N GLY A 167 12.99 6.05 20.84
CA GLY A 167 13.39 7.02 21.90
C GLY A 167 14.80 7.59 21.73
N SER A 168 15.61 7.00 20.85
CA SER A 168 16.93 7.46 20.46
C SER A 168 17.12 7.28 18.95
N PRO A 169 18.06 8.00 18.31
CA PRO A 169 18.35 7.84 16.89
C PRO A 169 18.75 6.40 16.55
N ARG A 170 18.04 5.77 15.61
CA ARG A 170 18.31 4.42 15.08
C ARG A 170 18.22 4.40 13.55
N THR A 171 18.86 3.44 12.92
CA THR A 171 18.87 3.26 11.46
C THR A 171 18.37 1.87 11.06
N LEU A 172 17.27 1.84 10.30
CA LEU A 172 16.71 0.64 9.70
C LEU A 172 17.01 0.61 8.20
N ARG A 173 17.68 -0.42 7.73
CA ARG A 173 17.86 -0.67 6.29
C ARG A 173 16.78 -1.63 5.78
N VAL A 174 16.23 -1.30 4.62
CA VAL A 174 15.28 -2.13 3.87
C VAL A 174 15.93 -2.47 2.53
N ARG A 175 16.13 -3.76 2.23
CA ARG A 175 16.86 -4.20 1.04
C ARG A 175 16.07 -5.24 0.24
N ALA A 176 15.65 -4.86 -0.96
CA ALA A 176 15.03 -5.76 -1.92
C ALA A 176 16.09 -6.45 -2.78
N THR A 177 16.05 -7.79 -2.86
CA THR A 177 17.15 -8.61 -3.39
C THR A 177 16.97 -9.11 -4.83
N ASP A 178 15.77 -9.01 -5.39
CA ASP A 178 15.41 -9.49 -6.74
C ASP A 178 15.01 -8.30 -7.64
N THR A 179 16.01 -7.57 -8.11
CA THR A 179 15.78 -6.42 -8.99
C THR A 179 16.09 -6.77 -10.44
N ASP A 180 15.34 -6.18 -11.37
CA ASP A 180 15.54 -6.36 -12.82
C ASP A 180 16.95 -5.93 -13.29
N THR A 181 17.64 -5.10 -12.50
CA THR A 181 18.99 -4.60 -12.79
C THR A 181 20.10 -5.52 -12.29
N GLY A 182 19.76 -6.61 -11.57
CA GLY A 182 20.73 -7.52 -10.94
C GLY A 182 21.46 -6.92 -9.73
N ALA A 183 21.03 -5.75 -9.26
CA ALA A 183 21.62 -5.05 -8.12
C ALA A 183 20.53 -4.64 -7.12
N ASP A 184 20.69 -5.01 -5.86
CA ASP A 184 19.72 -4.75 -4.80
C ASP A 184 19.25 -3.29 -4.76
N THR A 185 17.96 -3.08 -4.47
CA THR A 185 17.43 -1.76 -4.14
C THR A 185 17.41 -1.59 -2.64
N VAL A 186 18.00 -0.51 -2.15
CA VAL A 186 18.15 -0.24 -0.72
C VAL A 186 17.47 1.08 -0.35
N TRP A 187 16.77 1.06 0.78
CA TRP A 187 16.35 2.26 1.50
C TRP A 187 16.97 2.27 2.89
N THR A 188 17.40 3.44 3.33
CA THR A 188 17.82 3.69 4.71
C THR A 188 16.78 4.58 5.39
N VAL A 189 16.18 4.06 6.46
CA VAL A 189 15.17 4.74 7.27
C VAL A 189 15.83 5.20 8.58
N ARG A 190 15.88 6.50 8.79
CA ARG A 190 16.32 7.11 10.05
C ARG A 190 15.11 7.29 10.95
N LEU A 191 15.21 6.73 12.16
CA LEU A 191 14.16 6.71 13.16
C LEU A 191 14.61 7.51 14.39
N SER A 192 13.71 8.33 14.92
CA SER A 192 13.85 9.01 16.20
C SER A 192 12.46 9.25 16.81
N ASP A 193 12.36 10.20 17.73
CA ASP A 193 11.10 10.72 18.25
C ASP A 193 10.31 11.56 17.23
N GLU A 194 10.95 11.93 16.11
CA GLU A 194 10.36 12.61 14.95
C GLU A 194 9.87 11.62 13.88
N PRO A 195 9.07 12.05 12.89
CA PRO A 195 8.64 11.19 11.80
C PRO A 195 9.83 10.55 11.05
N PRO A 196 9.73 9.27 10.66
CA PRO A 196 10.74 8.58 9.87
C PRO A 196 11.21 9.37 8.66
N VAL A 197 12.52 9.40 8.45
CA VAL A 197 13.13 9.97 7.24
C VAL A 197 13.78 8.84 6.44
N ALA A 198 13.18 8.50 5.30
CA ALA A 198 13.66 7.45 4.42
C ALA A 198 14.35 8.02 3.17
N VAL A 199 15.51 7.47 2.84
CA VAL A 199 16.26 7.78 1.60
C VAL A 199 16.40 6.48 0.81
N ARG A 200 16.19 6.56 -0.51
CA ARG A 200 16.52 5.47 -1.44
C ARG A 200 17.97 5.67 -1.88
N GLU A 201 18.80 4.66 -1.68
CA GLU A 201 20.23 4.76 -1.98
C GLU A 201 20.46 4.69 -3.49
N GLU A 202 21.34 5.55 -4.01
CA GLU A 202 21.69 5.58 -5.45
C GLU A 202 22.67 4.47 -5.85
N THR A 203 23.41 3.93 -4.87
CA THR A 203 24.34 2.80 -5.05
C THR A 203 23.97 1.71 -4.03
N PRO A 204 23.91 0.42 -4.40
CA PRO A 204 23.70 -0.67 -3.45
C PRO A 204 24.70 -0.53 -2.32
N ALA A 205 24.19 -0.52 -1.09
CA ALA A 205 24.81 0.10 0.08
C ALA A 205 26.34 -0.05 0.17
N GLY A 206 27.01 1.05 0.54
CA GLY A 206 28.31 0.98 1.19
C GLY A 206 28.22 0.11 2.47
N THR A 207 29.36 -0.37 2.94
CA THR A 207 29.49 -1.26 4.12
C THR A 207 29.17 -0.60 5.46
N ASP A 208 28.39 0.48 5.47
CA ASP A 208 28.09 1.25 6.67
C ASP A 208 27.22 0.40 7.61
N ALA A 209 27.63 0.37 8.87
CA ALA A 209 26.89 -0.33 9.91
C ALA A 209 25.53 0.34 10.13
N VAL A 210 24.47 -0.47 10.11
CA VAL A 210 23.09 -0.07 10.46
C VAL A 210 22.64 -0.84 11.69
N ASP A 211 21.64 -0.32 12.41
CA ASP A 211 21.13 -0.99 13.61
C ASP A 211 20.39 -2.28 13.27
N CYS A 212 19.58 -2.27 12.20
CA CYS A 212 18.82 -3.42 11.73
C CYS A 212 18.71 -3.39 10.21
N GLU A 213 18.71 -4.55 9.57
CA GLU A 213 18.40 -4.72 8.16
C GLU A 213 17.28 -5.74 7.98
N LEU A 214 16.29 -5.38 7.16
CA LEU A 214 15.25 -6.25 6.64
C LEU A 214 15.51 -6.51 5.16
N SER A 215 15.63 -7.78 4.76
CA SER A 215 15.88 -8.13 3.37
C SER A 215 15.08 -9.35 2.90
N ALA A 216 14.57 -9.27 1.68
CA ALA A 216 13.80 -10.31 1.00
C ALA A 216 13.61 -9.93 -0.49
N PRO A 217 13.06 -10.84 -1.32
CA PRO A 217 12.45 -10.46 -2.58
C PRO A 217 11.44 -9.32 -2.42
N ALA A 218 11.37 -8.40 -3.38
CA ALA A 218 10.64 -7.14 -3.33
C ALA A 218 9.16 -7.35 -3.01
N GLY A 219 8.51 -8.35 -3.64
CA GLY A 219 7.11 -8.69 -3.35
C GLY A 219 6.90 -9.10 -1.89
N THR A 220 7.74 -10.00 -1.37
CA THR A 220 7.71 -10.44 0.04
C THR A 220 7.98 -9.27 0.98
N LEU A 221 9.00 -8.46 0.67
CA LEU A 221 9.38 -7.31 1.48
C LEU A 221 8.27 -6.26 1.53
N TYR A 222 7.63 -5.97 0.38
CA TYR A 222 6.49 -5.07 0.28
C TYR A 222 5.32 -5.53 1.17
N LEU A 223 4.92 -6.80 1.07
CA LEU A 223 3.81 -7.33 1.87
C LEU A 223 4.15 -7.37 3.36
N ALA A 224 5.38 -7.74 3.73
CA ALA A 224 5.80 -7.75 5.13
C ALA A 224 5.84 -6.34 5.73
N LEU A 225 6.33 -5.33 4.99
CA LEU A 225 6.35 -3.94 5.46
C LEU A 225 4.94 -3.37 5.66
N TRP A 226 3.97 -3.80 4.84
CA TRP A 226 2.54 -3.51 5.01
C TRP A 226 1.86 -4.39 6.07
N ASN A 227 2.58 -5.23 6.81
CA ASN A 227 2.08 -6.16 7.81
C ASN A 227 1.20 -7.31 7.29
N ARG A 228 1.25 -7.64 6.00
CA ARG A 228 0.50 -8.75 5.37
C ARG A 228 1.27 -10.08 5.37
N LEU A 229 2.59 -10.04 5.57
CA LEU A 229 3.42 -11.22 5.80
C LEU A 229 4.16 -11.14 7.16
N PRO A 230 4.47 -12.27 7.79
CA PRO A 230 5.22 -12.31 9.04
C PRO A 230 6.70 -11.94 8.82
N LEU A 231 7.37 -11.47 9.88
CA LEU A 231 8.82 -11.19 9.84
C LEU A 231 9.67 -12.43 9.57
N SER A 232 9.14 -13.64 9.83
CA SER A 232 9.81 -14.91 9.51
C SER A 232 10.05 -15.12 8.01
N ASP A 233 9.33 -14.39 7.16
CA ASP A 233 9.50 -14.44 5.71
C ASP A 233 10.62 -13.50 5.24
N LEU A 234 11.23 -12.74 6.16
CA LEU A 234 12.34 -11.83 5.90
C LEU A 234 13.63 -12.38 6.50
N THR A 235 14.76 -12.05 5.86
CA THR A 235 16.05 -12.10 6.52
C THR A 235 16.22 -10.84 7.35
N VAL A 236 16.31 -11.00 8.67
CA VAL A 236 16.56 -9.93 9.64
C VAL A 236 17.98 -10.05 10.16
N THR A 237 18.75 -8.95 10.12
CA THR A 237 20.09 -8.89 10.75
C THR A 237 20.21 -7.65 11.61
N GLY A 238 21.07 -7.70 12.63
CA GLY A 238 21.21 -6.61 13.62
C GLY A 238 20.20 -6.73 14.77
N ASP A 239 19.67 -5.61 15.23
CA ASP A 239 18.73 -5.51 16.35
C ASP A 239 17.29 -5.85 15.92
N GLU A 240 16.85 -7.07 16.26
CA GLU A 240 15.49 -7.55 15.99
C GLU A 240 14.39 -6.76 16.71
N GLU A 241 14.70 -6.01 17.78
CA GLU A 241 13.70 -5.15 18.43
C GLU A 241 13.20 -4.07 17.46
N LEU A 242 14.05 -3.60 16.56
CA LEU A 242 13.66 -2.62 15.55
C LEU A 242 12.74 -3.22 14.48
N ALA A 243 12.95 -4.48 14.12
CA ALA A 243 12.06 -5.23 13.24
C ALA A 243 10.68 -5.46 13.87
N ARG A 244 10.64 -5.84 15.16
CA ARG A 244 9.39 -5.96 15.93
C ARG A 244 8.68 -4.62 16.07
N LEU A 245 9.42 -3.55 16.33
CA LEU A 245 8.87 -2.19 16.39
C LEU A 245 8.18 -1.81 15.07
N TRP A 246 8.79 -2.12 13.92
CA TRP A 246 8.13 -1.93 12.63
C TRP A 246 6.80 -2.68 12.61
N ARG A 247 6.82 -4.00 12.86
CA ARG A 247 5.62 -4.85 12.84
C ARG A 247 4.48 -4.31 13.73
N ASP A 248 4.81 -3.79 14.91
CA ASP A 248 3.83 -3.33 15.89
C ASP A 248 3.30 -1.92 15.63
N ARG A 249 4.05 -1.09 14.90
CA ARG A 249 3.79 0.36 14.79
C ARG A 249 3.57 0.85 13.36
N SER A 250 3.87 0.05 12.34
CA SER A 250 3.78 0.46 10.94
C SER A 250 2.38 0.37 10.35
N SER A 251 1.42 -0.28 11.04
CA SER A 251 0.05 -0.42 10.52
C SER A 251 -0.55 0.93 10.17
N ILE A 252 -0.87 1.10 8.89
CA ILE A 252 -1.60 2.25 8.39
C ILE A 252 -3.07 2.05 8.74
N THR A 253 -3.56 2.91 9.63
CA THR A 253 -4.98 3.01 9.93
C THR A 253 -5.57 4.16 9.11
N TRP A 254 -6.68 3.88 8.45
CA TRP A 254 -7.51 4.86 7.78
C TRP A 254 -8.52 5.34 8.82
N SER A 255 -8.37 6.60 9.25
CA SER A 255 -9.19 7.29 10.25
C SER A 255 -9.41 8.72 9.80
#